data_AF-A0A8H7AF55-F1
#
_entry.id   AF-A0A8H7AF55-F1
#
_cell.length_a   1.000
_cell.length_b   1.000
_cell.length_c   1.000
_cell.angle_alpha   90.00
_cell.angle_beta   90.00
_cell.angle_gamma   90.00
#
_symmetry.space_group_name_H-M   'P 1'
#
loop_
_entity.id
_entity.type
_entity.pdbx_description
1 polymer ?
#
loop_
_entity_poly.entity_id
_entity_poly.type
_entity_poly.pdbx_seq_one_letter_code
_entity_poly.pdbx_strand_id
1 'polypeptide(L)'
;MWSQSHDSGPEHIRSCTSQRRLENSHMGTEISVADCFLVLASWGAECFGVHMMPFTKIVEVYGRRMEESALEKAHWRNQEDTPEEFKT
;
A
#
# COMPACT_ATOMS: atom_id res chain seq x y z
N MET A 1 11.53 -29.32 47.71
CA MET A 1 10.49 -29.68 46.72
C MET A 1 10.42 -28.53 45.74
N TRP A 2 11.17 -28.62 44.64
CA TRP A 2 11.24 -27.57 43.63
C TRP A 2 10.01 -27.72 42.73
N SER A 3 9.05 -26.81 42.88
CA SER A 3 7.89 -26.75 42.00
C SER A 3 8.35 -26.17 40.66
N GLN A 4 8.36 -27.01 39.62
CA GLN A 4 8.61 -26.55 38.26
C GLN A 4 7.44 -25.65 37.85
N SER A 5 7.67 -24.34 37.87
CA SER A 5 6.82 -23.38 37.18
C SER A 5 6.94 -23.69 35.70
N HIS A 6 5.90 -24.30 35.13
CA HIS A 6 5.68 -24.34 33.69
C HIS A 6 5.54 -22.89 33.23
N ASP A 7 6.66 -22.30 32.82
CA ASP A 7 6.72 -21.04 32.11
C ASP A 7 6.26 -21.31 30.68
N SER A 8 4.94 -21.43 30.52
CA SER A 8 4.25 -21.47 29.23
C SER A 8 4.34 -20.09 28.58
N GLY A 9 5.54 -19.71 28.16
CA GLY A 9 5.77 -18.53 27.33
C GLY A 9 4.98 -18.67 26.02
N PRO A 10 4.45 -17.56 25.46
CA PRO A 10 3.62 -17.65 24.26
C PRO A 10 4.47 -18.14 23.09
N GLU A 11 4.22 -19.37 22.65
CA GLU A 11 4.64 -19.95 21.37
C GLU A 11 3.96 -19.25 20.16
N HIS A 12 3.78 -17.93 20.24
CA HIS A 12 3.10 -17.13 19.24
C HIS A 12 4.03 -16.15 18.53
N ILE A 13 5.34 -16.40 18.57
CA ILE A 13 6.29 -15.88 17.59
C ILE A 13 6.66 -17.03 16.65
N ARG A 14 5.64 -17.56 15.98
CA ARG A 14 5.86 -18.47 14.85
C ARG A 14 6.49 -17.67 13.73
N SER A 15 7.80 -17.83 13.60
CA SER A 15 8.55 -17.89 12.35
C SER A 15 7.96 -17.03 11.22
N CYS A 16 8.38 -15.77 11.17
CA CYS A 16 8.13 -14.90 10.02
C CYS A 16 8.99 -15.30 8.79
N THR A 17 9.52 -16.52 8.76
CA THR A 17 10.51 -17.01 7.79
C THR A 17 10.14 -18.38 7.25
N SER A 18 8.89 -18.55 6.80
CA SER A 18 8.53 -19.66 5.92
C SER A 18 7.78 -19.13 4.68
N GLN A 19 8.55 -18.96 3.61
CA GLN A 19 8.13 -19.30 2.25
C GLN A 19 6.82 -18.68 1.74
N ARG A 20 6.85 -17.38 1.45
CA ARG A 20 6.23 -16.90 0.21
C ARG A 20 7.31 -16.24 -0.63
N ARG A 21 7.78 -17.04 -1.58
CA ARG A 21 8.57 -16.64 -2.73
C ARG A 21 8.09 -15.27 -3.21
N LEU A 22 8.99 -14.30 -3.20
CA LEU A 22 8.84 -13.02 -3.88
C LEU A 22 8.90 -13.28 -5.39
N GLU A 23 7.97 -14.05 -5.91
CA GLU A 23 7.79 -14.26 -7.34
C GLU A 23 6.84 -13.17 -7.82
N ASN A 24 7.45 -12.09 -8.33
CA ASN A 24 6.84 -11.15 -9.27
C ASN A 24 5.64 -10.32 -8.77
N SER A 25 5.82 -9.59 -7.68
CA SER A 25 5.28 -8.24 -7.40
C SER A 25 5.53 -7.97 -5.92
N HIS A 26 6.36 -6.96 -5.58
CA HIS A 26 6.66 -6.66 -4.17
C HIS A 26 5.47 -6.03 -3.42
N MET A 27 4.27 -5.99 -4.01
CA MET A 27 3.03 -5.67 -3.33
C MET A 27 2.08 -6.83 -3.58
N GLY A 28 1.60 -7.45 -2.50
CA GLY A 28 0.67 -8.57 -2.58
C GLY A 28 -0.62 -8.20 -3.30
N THR A 29 -1.42 -9.19 -3.66
CA THR A 29 -2.73 -8.98 -4.31
C THR A 29 -3.71 -8.20 -3.42
N GLU A 30 -3.53 -8.30 -2.10
CA GLU A 30 -4.34 -7.59 -1.12
C GLU A 30 -3.93 -6.11 -1.01
N ILE A 31 -4.92 -5.25 -0.77
CA ILE A 31 -4.67 -3.83 -0.48
C ILE A 31 -4.11 -3.71 0.93
N SER A 32 -3.07 -2.90 1.06
CA SER A 32 -2.40 -2.59 2.31
C SER A 32 -2.23 -1.09 2.48
N VAL A 33 -1.78 -0.67 3.67
CA VAL A 33 -1.44 0.74 3.92
C VAL A 33 -0.33 1.25 2.99
N ALA A 34 0.52 0.36 2.47
CA ALA A 34 1.56 0.73 1.52
C ALA A 34 0.96 1.25 0.20
N ASP A 35 -0.18 0.70 -0.23
CA ASP A 35 -0.89 1.15 -1.43
C ASP A 35 -1.49 2.55 -1.23
N CYS A 36 -2.01 2.85 -0.03
CA CYS A 36 -2.48 4.20 0.31
C CYS A 36 -1.36 5.24 0.17
N PHE A 37 -0.17 4.94 0.73
CA PHE A 37 0.97 5.84 0.61
C PHE A 37 1.52 5.92 -0.81
N LEU A 38 1.49 4.83 -1.56
CA LEU A 38 1.93 4.81 -2.96
C LEU A 38 1.07 5.73 -3.82
N VAL A 39 -0.25 5.66 -3.68
CA VAL A 39 -1.19 6.49 -4.46
C VAL A 39 -1.02 7.96 -4.12
N LEU A 40 -0.96 8.30 -2.83
CA LEU A 40 -0.74 9.68 -2.37
C LEU A 40 0.60 10.24 -2.86
N ALA A 41 1.68 9.45 -2.77
CA ALA A 41 2.99 9.84 -3.25
C ALA A 41 3.02 10.02 -4.78
N SER A 42 2.29 9.18 -5.52
CA SER A 42 2.17 9.27 -6.98
C SER A 42 1.48 10.56 -7.41
N TRP A 43 0.37 10.94 -6.75
CA TRP A 43 -0.30 12.22 -7.02
C TRP A 43 0.63 13.41 -6.74
N GLY A 44 1.36 13.37 -5.63
CA GLY A 44 2.37 14.40 -5.32
C GLY A 44 3.44 14.48 -6.41
N ALA A 45 3.98 13.33 -6.83
CA ALA A 45 4.99 13.25 -7.87
C ALA A 45 4.50 13.86 -9.20
N GLU A 46 3.26 13.57 -9.61
CA GLU A 46 2.63 14.18 -10.79
C GLU A 46 2.49 15.70 -10.64
N CYS A 47 2.04 16.19 -9.48
CA CYS A 47 1.93 17.63 -9.19
C CYS A 47 3.28 18.37 -9.29
N PHE A 48 4.39 17.68 -9.00
CA PHE A 48 5.75 18.23 -9.14
C PHE A 48 6.41 17.94 -10.50
N GLY A 49 5.66 17.40 -11.47
CA GLY A 49 6.16 17.13 -12.82
C GLY A 49 7.14 15.96 -12.90
N VAL A 50 7.13 15.06 -11.92
CA VAL A 50 7.96 13.85 -11.95
C VAL A 50 7.46 12.92 -13.04
N HIS A 51 8.37 12.49 -13.91
CA HIS A 51 8.04 11.50 -14.93
C HIS A 51 7.94 10.10 -14.31
N MET A 52 6.73 9.56 -14.24
CA MET A 52 6.44 8.28 -13.56
C MET A 52 6.78 7.04 -14.40
N MET A 53 6.84 7.15 -15.73
CA MET A 53 7.04 6.02 -16.65
C MET A 53 8.31 5.18 -16.40
N PRO A 54 9.45 5.73 -15.96
CA PRO A 54 10.64 4.93 -15.63
C PRO A 54 10.41 3.98 -14.44
N PHE A 55 9.43 4.27 -13.58
CA PHE A 55 9.09 3.46 -12.41
C PHE A 55 7.99 2.44 -12.75
N THR A 56 8.31 1.52 -13.65
CA THR A 56 7.34 0.59 -14.26
C THR A 56 6.48 -0.18 -13.25
N LYS A 57 7.06 -0.60 -12.11
CA LYS A 57 6.31 -1.28 -11.04
C LYS A 57 5.40 -0.36 -10.24
N ILE A 58 5.80 0.89 -10.03
CA ILE A 58 4.93 1.89 -9.38
C ILE A 58 3.73 2.16 -10.28
N VAL A 59 3.96 2.37 -11.58
CA VAL A 59 2.89 2.60 -12.56
C VAL A 59 1.94 1.40 -12.65
N GLU A 60 2.47 0.17 -12.67
CA GLU A 60 1.67 -1.05 -12.69
C GLU A 60 0.75 -1.16 -11.46
N VAL A 61 1.29 -0.96 -10.26
CA VAL A 61 0.49 -1.04 -9.03
C VAL A 61 -0.49 0.13 -8.94
N TYR A 62 -0.04 1.36 -9.21
CA TYR A 62 -0.89 2.55 -9.20
C TYR A 62 -2.08 2.38 -10.13
N GLY A 63 -1.86 1.92 -11.38
CA GLY A 63 -2.93 1.66 -12.34
C GLY A 63 -3.97 0.67 -11.81
N ARG A 64 -3.53 -0.46 -11.24
CA ARG A 64 -4.43 -1.45 -10.63
C ARG A 64 -5.23 -0.87 -9.46
N ARG A 65 -4.60 -0.04 -8.62
CA ARG A 65 -5.28 0.54 -7.45
C ARG A 65 -6.27 1.63 -7.82
N MET A 66 -6.04 2.37 -8.91
CA MET A 66 -6.99 3.37 -9.40
C MET A 66 -8.32 2.79 -9.90
N GLU A 67 -8.42 1.46 -10.10
CA GLU A 67 -9.68 0.77 -10.40
C GLU A 67 -10.60 0.62 -9.17
N GLU A 68 -10.07 0.85 -7.96
CA GLU A 68 -10.82 0.72 -6.71
C GLU A 68 -11.70 1.96 -6.46
N SER A 69 -13.02 1.75 -6.35
CA SER A 69 -13.99 2.83 -6.12
C SER A 69 -13.70 3.70 -4.88
N ALA A 70 -13.02 3.15 -3.87
CA ALA A 70 -12.60 3.90 -2.69
C ALA A 70 -11.53 4.96 -3.03
N LEU A 71 -10.60 4.64 -3.94
CA LEU A 71 -9.53 5.54 -4.35
C LEU A 71 -10.01 6.58 -5.37
N GLU A 72 -10.98 6.23 -6.21
CA GLU A 72 -11.67 7.20 -7.07
C GLU A 72 -12.35 8.31 -6.23
N LYS A 73 -13.08 7.93 -5.18
CA LYS A 73 -13.71 8.89 -4.25
C LYS A 73 -12.68 9.69 -3.44
N ALA A 74 -11.56 9.08 -3.09
CA ALA A 74 -10.48 9.73 -2.34
C ALA A 74 -9.56 10.60 -3.22
N HIS A 75 -9.77 10.61 -4.54
CA HIS A 75 -8.92 11.38 -5.45
C HIS A 75 -9.01 12.87 -5.12
N TRP A 76 -7.85 13.56 -5.09
CA TRP A 76 -7.76 14.96 -4.67
C TRP A 76 -8.58 15.93 -5.54
N ARG A 77 -8.91 15.54 -6.77
CA ARG A 77 -9.79 16.30 -7.68
C ARG A 77 -11.28 16.16 -7.40
N ASN A 78 -11.66 15.17 -6.60
CA ASN A 78 -13.06 14.83 -6.33
C ASN A 78 -13.52 15.31 -4.94
N GLN A 79 -12.71 16.12 -4.25
CA GLN A 79 -13.03 16.60 -2.91
C GLN A 79 -13.91 17.86 -2.97
N GLU A 80 -14.66 18.10 -1.89
CA GLU A 80 -15.55 19.26 -1.80
C GLU A 80 -14.76 20.58 -1.85
N ASP A 81 -13.54 20.58 -1.31
CA ASP A 81 -12.63 21.72 -1.22
C ASP A 81 -11.67 21.87 -2.43
N THR A 82 -11.72 20.95 -3.40
CA THR A 82 -10.97 21.09 -4.64
C THR A 82 -11.43 22.34 -5.39
N PRO A 83 -10.53 23.25 -5.84
CA PRO A 83 -10.92 24.35 -6.71
C PRO A 83 -11.57 23.85 -8.00
N GLU A 84 -12.60 24.55 -8.49
CA GLU A 84 -13.42 24.12 -9.64
C GLU A 84 -12.60 23.89 -10.91
N GLU A 85 -11.50 24.64 -11.11
CA GLU A 85 -10.59 24.48 -12.24
C GLU A 85 -9.82 23.15 -12.24
N PHE A 86 -9.78 22.45 -11.09
CA PHE A 86 -9.09 21.17 -10.93
C PHE A 86 -10.04 20.00 -10.71
N LYS A 87 -11.35 20.22 -10.56
CA LYS A 87 -12.32 19.14 -10.46
C LYS A 87 -12.39 18.35 -11.77
N THR A 88 -12.58 17.04 -11.64
CA THR A 88 -12.75 16.10 -12.77
C THR A 88 -14.21 15.86 -13.10
#